data_AF-A0A8C2M1L5-F1
#
_entry.id   AF-A0A8C2M1L5-F1
#
_cell.length_a   1.000
_cell.length_b   1.000
_cell.length_c   1.000
_cell.angle_alpha   90.00
_cell.angle_beta   90.00
_cell.angle_gamma   90.00
#
_symmetry.space_group_name_H-M   'P 1'
#
loop_
_entity.id
_entity.type
_entity.pdbx_description
1 polymer ?
#
loop_
_entity_poly.entity_id
_entity_poly.type
_entity_poly.pdbx_seq_one_letter_code
_entity_poly.pdbx_strand_id
1 'polypeptide(L)'
;MWRAYSDMKEANWKNSDKYFHARGNYDAAQRGPGGVWAAEILSDARENIQMFLGRGHEDSLADQEANRWGRSGNDPNHYRPKGLPDKY
;
A
#
# COMPACT_ATOMS: atom_id res chain seq x y z
N MET A 1 -6.00 -0.68 -5.57
CA MET A 1 -5.11 0.51 -5.56
C MET A 1 -5.83 1.81 -5.16
N TRP A 2 -6.64 2.45 -6.02
CA TRP A 2 -7.24 3.77 -5.71
C TRP A 2 -8.07 3.79 -4.42
N ARG A 3 -8.95 2.81 -4.21
CA ARG A 3 -9.72 2.67 -2.96
C ARG A 3 -8.81 2.67 -1.72
N ALA A 4 -7.69 1.96 -1.76
CA ALA A 4 -6.78 1.91 -0.62
C ALA A 4 -6.10 3.25 -0.34
N TYR A 5 -5.81 4.02 -1.38
CA TYR A 5 -5.34 5.40 -1.25
C TYR A 5 -6.43 6.31 -0.66
N SER A 6 -7.67 6.23 -1.16
CA SER A 6 -8.79 7.02 -0.64
C SER A 6 -9.06 6.72 0.83
N ASP A 7 -9.11 5.45 1.21
CA ASP A 7 -9.32 5.03 2.60
C ASP A 7 -8.15 5.47 3.51
N MET A 8 -6.90 5.42 3.02
CA MET A 8 -5.75 5.95 3.77
C MET A 8 -5.91 7.44 4.08
N LYS A 9 -6.38 8.21 3.09
CA LYS A 9 -6.65 9.65 3.24
C LYS A 9 -7.84 9.91 4.15
N GLU A 10 -8.91 9.13 4.05
CA GLU A 10 -10.10 9.22 4.89
C GLU A 10 -9.81 8.84 6.34
N ALA A 11 -9.08 7.74 6.56
CA ALA A 11 -8.73 7.24 7.88
C ALA A 11 -7.85 8.24 8.65
N ASN A 12 -6.96 8.94 7.94
CA ASN A 12 -5.99 9.88 8.53
C ASN A 12 -5.33 9.32 9.80
N TRP A 13 -4.94 8.04 9.75
CA TRP A 13 -4.56 7.26 10.92
C TRP A 13 -3.05 7.09 11.04
N LYS A 14 -2.52 7.34 12.23
CA LYS A 14 -1.08 7.25 12.49
C LYS A 14 -0.58 5.82 12.23
N ASN A 15 0.57 5.70 11.55
CA ASN A 15 1.25 4.44 11.24
C ASN A 15 0.39 3.43 10.44
N SER A 16 -0.54 3.93 9.60
CA SER A 16 -1.41 3.08 8.78
C SER A 16 -1.00 3.00 7.31
N ASP A 17 0.03 3.74 6.90
CA ASP A 17 0.49 3.83 5.53
C ASP A 17 0.84 2.45 4.95
N LYS A 18 1.73 1.69 5.61
CA LYS A 18 2.12 0.33 5.18
C LYS A 18 0.93 -0.62 5.06
N TYR A 19 -0.05 -0.50 5.97
CA TYR A 19 -1.30 -1.27 5.88
C TYR A 19 -2.05 -0.98 4.58
N PHE A 20 -2.25 0.29 4.24
CA PHE A 20 -2.96 0.66 3.02
C PHE A 20 -2.16 0.34 1.74
N HIS A 21 -0.82 0.38 1.80
CA HIS A 21 0.06 -0.11 0.73
C HIS A 21 -0.14 -1.61 0.49
N ALA A 22 -0.04 -2.42 1.55
CA ALA A 22 -0.23 -3.86 1.48
C ALA A 22 -1.66 -4.23 1.05
N ARG A 23 -2.70 -3.64 1.66
CA ARG A 23 -4.10 -3.91 1.32
C ARG A 23 -4.43 -3.55 -0.12
N GLY A 24 -3.94 -2.39 -0.60
CA GLY A 24 -4.14 -1.96 -1.97
C GLY A 24 -3.58 -2.94 -3.00
N ASN A 25 -2.36 -3.43 -2.75
CA ASN A 25 -1.68 -4.41 -3.59
C ASN A 25 -2.32 -5.81 -3.48
N TYR A 26 -2.72 -6.23 -2.27
CA TYR A 26 -3.45 -7.47 -2.03
C TYR A 26 -4.76 -7.50 -2.82
N ASP A 27 -5.61 -6.48 -2.65
CA ASP A 27 -6.90 -6.35 -3.35
C ASP A 27 -6.74 -6.40 -4.89
N ALA A 28 -5.66 -5.80 -5.40
CA ALA A 28 -5.37 -5.80 -6.82
C ALA A 28 -4.87 -7.17 -7.30
N ALA A 29 -3.96 -7.81 -6.56
CA ALA A 29 -3.45 -9.14 -6.89
C ALA A 29 -4.56 -10.21 -6.92
N GLN A 30 -5.59 -10.09 -6.07
CA GLN A 30 -6.78 -10.96 -6.11
C GLN A 30 -7.59 -10.86 -7.42
N ARG A 31 -7.31 -9.89 -8.29
CA ARG A 31 -7.93 -9.76 -9.62
C ARG A 31 -7.20 -10.54 -10.71
N GLY A 32 -6.17 -11.31 -10.36
CA GLY A 32 -5.38 -12.11 -11.28
C GLY A 32 -4.17 -11.36 -11.86
N PRO A 33 -3.51 -11.91 -12.91
CA PRO A 33 -2.24 -11.40 -13.42
C PRO A 33 -2.26 -9.92 -13.83
N GLY A 34 -3.36 -9.46 -14.44
CA GLY A 34 -3.51 -8.04 -14.79
C GLY A 34 -3.60 -7.12 -13.58
N GLY A 35 -4.16 -7.62 -12.47
CA GLY A 35 -4.20 -6.91 -11.20
C GLY A 35 -2.84 -6.83 -10.52
N VAL A 36 -2.04 -7.90 -10.57
CA VAL A 36 -0.64 -7.92 -10.12
C VAL A 36 0.18 -6.90 -10.89
N TRP A 37 0.08 -6.91 -12.22
CA TRP A 37 0.77 -5.95 -13.09
C TRP A 37 0.37 -4.49 -12.80
N ALA A 38 -0.94 -4.22 -12.68
CA ALA A 38 -1.42 -2.89 -12.34
C ALA A 38 -0.93 -2.42 -10.96
N ALA A 39 -0.88 -3.33 -9.98
CA ALA A 39 -0.39 -3.03 -8.63
C ALA A 39 1.09 -2.67 -8.61
N GLU A 40 1.91 -3.34 -9.41
CA GLU A 40 3.34 -3.04 -9.58
C GLU A 40 3.56 -1.65 -10.17
N ILE A 41 3.01 -1.41 -11.37
CA ILE A 41 3.19 -0.12 -12.07
C ILE A 41 2.69 1.05 -11.24
N LEU A 42 1.52 0.92 -10.58
CA LEU A 42 0.97 2.01 -9.76
C LEU A 42 1.75 2.23 -8.46
N SER A 43 2.36 1.18 -7.90
CA SER A 43 3.20 1.32 -6.71
C SER A 43 4.50 2.07 -7.05
N ASP A 44 5.16 1.69 -8.14
CA ASP A 44 6.41 2.31 -8.57
C ASP A 44 6.19 3.77 -9.02
N ALA A 45 5.08 4.05 -9.71
CA ALA A 45 4.71 5.41 -10.08
C ALA A 45 4.50 6.30 -8.84
N ARG A 46 3.80 5.78 -7.81
CA ARG A 46 3.59 6.51 -6.55
C ARG A 46 4.91 6.78 -5.83
N GLU A 47 5.81 5.80 -5.78
CA GLU A 47 7.13 5.94 -5.17
C GLU A 47 7.96 7.03 -5.85
N ASN A 48 8.05 7.00 -7.19
CA ASN A 48 8.78 7.99 -7.97
C ASN A 48 8.29 9.42 -7.69
N ILE A 49 6.97 9.61 -7.60
CA ILE A 49 6.37 10.91 -7.25
C ILE A 49 6.75 11.30 -5.82
N GLN A 50 6.71 10.37 -4.86
CA GLN A 50 7.05 10.65 -3.46
C GLN A 50 8.54 11.00 -3.29
N MET A 51 9.45 10.30 -3.96
CA MET A 51 10.87 10.64 -3.96
C MET A 51 11.11 12.01 -4.60
N PHE A 52 10.44 12.32 -5.71
CA PHE A 52 10.53 13.64 -6.35
C PHE A 52 10.07 14.78 -5.43
N LEU A 53 9.06 14.53 -4.58
CA LEU A 53 8.58 15.47 -3.58
C LEU A 53 9.44 15.51 -2.30
N GLY A 54 10.60 14.84 -2.29
CA GLY A 54 11.60 14.94 -1.23
C GLY A 54 11.47 13.88 -0.12
N ARG A 55 10.74 12.78 -0.33
CA ARG A 55 10.66 11.68 0.65
C ARG A 55 11.99 10.91 0.72
N GLY A 56 12.36 10.48 1.92
CA GLY A 56 13.61 9.73 2.18
C GLY A 56 13.61 8.31 1.62
N HIS A 57 14.80 7.78 1.36
CA HIS A 57 15.00 6.47 0.75
C HIS A 57 14.55 5.29 1.63
N GLU A 58 14.76 5.36 2.96
CA GLU A 58 14.35 4.29 3.89
C GLU A 58 12.83 4.11 3.92
N ASP A 59 12.08 5.22 3.93
CA ASP A 59 10.61 5.19 3.84
C ASP A 59 10.15 4.55 2.50
N SER A 60 10.86 4.82 1.42
CA SER A 60 10.62 4.25 0.09
C SER A 60 10.75 2.73 0.10
N LEU A 61 11.85 2.23 0.69
CA LEU A 61 12.10 0.78 0.82
C LEU A 61 11.04 0.09 1.69
N ALA A 62 10.66 0.74 2.78
CA ALA A 62 9.61 0.30 3.68
C ALA A 62 8.25 0.19 2.99
N ASP A 63 7.89 1.15 2.14
CA ASP A 63 6.64 1.09 1.37
C ASP A 63 6.70 0.00 0.30
N GLN A 64 7.84 -0.16 -0.36
CA GLN A 64 8.02 -1.21 -1.36
C GLN A 64 7.94 -2.62 -0.77
N GLU A 65 8.44 -2.81 0.45
CA GLU A 65 8.28 -4.04 1.21
C GLU A 65 6.80 -4.34 1.49
N ALA A 66 6.02 -3.36 1.97
CA ALA A 66 4.59 -3.53 2.20
C ALA A 66 3.80 -3.77 0.89
N ASN A 67 4.16 -3.08 -0.20
CA ASN A 67 3.58 -3.32 -1.52
C ASN A 67 3.79 -4.78 -1.97
N ARG A 68 5.03 -5.28 -1.89
CA ARG A 68 5.37 -6.66 -2.26
C ARG A 68 4.69 -7.69 -1.37
N TRP A 69 4.63 -7.46 -0.06
CA TRP A 69 3.95 -8.33 0.89
C TRP A 69 2.48 -8.54 0.47
N GLY A 70 1.73 -7.46 0.28
CA GLY A 70 0.34 -7.54 -0.17
C GLY A 70 0.20 -8.17 -1.56
N ARG A 71 1.05 -7.77 -2.52
CA ARG A 71 1.03 -8.26 -3.91
C ARG A 71 1.31 -9.76 -4.01
N SER A 72 2.08 -10.30 -3.06
CA SER A 72 2.35 -11.75 -2.95
C SER A 72 1.20 -12.56 -2.36
N GLY A 73 0.12 -11.89 -1.90
CA GLY A 73 -1.05 -12.54 -1.31
C GLY A 73 -0.97 -12.75 0.20
N ASN A 74 0.03 -12.18 0.87
CA ASN A 74 0.12 -12.24 2.33
C ASN A 74 -0.89 -11.28 2.99
N ASP A 75 -1.28 -11.58 4.23
CA ASP A 75 -2.27 -10.83 4.99
C ASP A 75 -1.81 -9.37 5.24
N PRO A 76 -2.54 -8.35 4.73
CA PRO A 76 -2.23 -6.95 4.99
C PRO A 76 -2.28 -6.57 6.47
N ASN A 77 -3.03 -7.30 7.29
CA ASN A 77 -3.15 -7.01 8.73
C ASN A 77 -1.83 -7.17 9.49
N HIS A 78 -0.82 -7.78 8.87
CA HIS A 78 0.56 -7.73 9.35
C HIS A 78 1.02 -6.29 9.68
N TYR A 79 0.57 -5.30 8.91
CA TYR A 79 0.88 -3.88 9.12
C TYR A 79 -0.25 -3.08 9.79
N ARG A 80 -1.36 -3.71 10.20
CA ARG A 80 -2.51 -2.99 10.75
C ARG A 80 -2.14 -2.34 12.09
N PRO A 81 -2.24 -1.00 12.22
CA PRO A 81 -1.99 -0.36 13.50
C PRO A 81 -3.14 -0.61 14.46
N LYS A 82 -2.81 -0.71 15.76
CA LYS A 82 -3.80 -0.89 16.82
C LYS A 82 -4.85 0.22 16.76
N GLY A 83 -6.12 -0.17 16.78
CA GLY A 83 -7.25 0.76 16.81
C GLY A 83 -7.67 1.33 15.46
N LEU A 84 -7.05 0.92 14.34
CA LEU A 84 -7.56 1.29 13.02
C LEU A 84 -9.00 0.76 12.86
N PRO A 85 -10.00 1.61 12.53
CA PRO A 85 -11.39 1.19 12.42
C PRO A 85 -11.59 0.00 11.47
N ASP A 86 -12.39 -0.98 11.87
CA ASP A 86 -12.58 -2.26 11.16
C ASP A 86 -13.20 -2.13 9.76
N LYS A 87 -13.76 -0.97 9.41
CA LYS A 87 -14.22 -0.70 8.05
C LYS A 87 -13.08 -0.62 7.02
N TYR A 88 -11.84 -0.42 7.50
CA TYR A 88 -10.63 -0.37 6.69
C TYR A 88 -9.94 -1.72 6.72
#